data_AF-A0AAX4NG91-F1
#
_entry.id   AF-A0AAX4NG91-F1
#
_cell.length_a   1.000
_cell.length_b   1.000
_cell.length_c   1.000
_cell.angle_alpha   90.00
_cell.angle_beta   90.00
_cell.angle_gamma   90.00
#
_symmetry.space_group_name_H-M   'P 1'
#
loop_
_entity.id
_entity.type
_entity.pdbx_description
1 polymer ?
#
loop_
_entity_poly.entity_id
_entity_poly.type
_entity_poly.pdbx_seq_one_letter_code
_entity_poly.pdbx_strand_id
1 'polypeptide(L)'
;MHEAGRSNEALHIMEKCLKIKPDDYMFLRNKGLILYDTDEYEEALKPLEKSYSINSTDSTKLYLASSSYLESDNYEKALEFARKALAIDPKDAELHYLLHEIYESLGDNSRSEKEIQAAIKFDPDNIDYRIDYAEFLFEEDGGDEALIELDKLTIKNGSDPYSYNEKIRLLHDYQEDSQAMKSCDYAIKKWPNISEFYYQKGLMLID
;
A
#
# COMPACT_ATOMS: atom_id res chain seq x y z
N MET A 1 -6.29 22.57 -5.62
CA MET A 1 -6.24 23.58 -6.71
C MET A 1 -4.81 23.83 -7.21
N HIS A 2 -3.81 24.01 -6.35
CA HIS A 2 -2.42 24.25 -6.80
C HIS A 2 -1.76 23.00 -7.42
N GLU A 3 -2.09 21.81 -6.91
CA GLU A 3 -1.53 20.53 -7.34
C GLU A 3 -2.04 20.10 -8.71
N ALA A 4 -3.37 20.07 -8.89
CA ALA A 4 -3.99 19.89 -10.21
C ALA A 4 -3.48 20.88 -11.28
N GLY A 5 -3.15 22.12 -10.91
CA GLY A 5 -2.54 23.09 -11.82
C GLY A 5 -1.13 22.70 -12.26
N ARG A 6 -0.32 22.17 -11.34
CA ARG A 6 1.04 21.69 -11.62
C ARG A 6 1.04 20.40 -12.43
N SER A 7 0.14 19.46 -12.16
CA SER A 7 0.05 18.20 -12.91
C SER A 7 -0.36 18.45 -14.35
N ASN A 8 -1.33 19.35 -14.60
CA ASN A 8 -1.72 19.76 -15.94
C ASN A 8 -0.56 20.42 -16.72
N GLU A 9 0.22 21.27 -16.06
CA GLU A 9 1.41 21.87 -16.66
C GLU A 9 2.47 20.79 -16.98
N ALA A 10 2.71 19.86 -16.05
CA ALA A 10 3.65 18.76 -16.24
C ALA A 10 3.25 17.86 -17.41
N LEU A 11 1.96 17.49 -17.54
CA LEU A 11 1.43 16.75 -18.69
C LEU A 11 1.66 17.51 -19.99
N HIS A 12 1.36 18.82 -20.01
CA HIS A 12 1.56 19.64 -21.20
C HIS A 12 3.03 19.71 -21.63
N ILE A 13 3.96 19.79 -20.67
CA ILE A 13 5.40 19.73 -20.95
C ILE A 13 5.79 18.34 -21.47
N MET A 14 5.27 17.27 -20.87
CA MET A 14 5.56 15.90 -21.30
C MET A 14 5.09 15.65 -22.74
N GLU A 15 3.93 16.20 -23.12
CA GLU A 15 3.43 16.14 -24.49
C GLU A 15 4.33 16.87 -25.49
N LYS A 16 4.91 18.00 -25.11
CA LYS A 16 5.91 18.69 -25.95
C LYS A 16 7.17 17.83 -26.10
N CYS A 17 7.65 17.20 -25.04
CA CYS A 17 8.77 16.28 -25.09
C CYS A 17 8.49 15.10 -26.03
N LEU A 18 7.31 14.49 -25.94
CA LEU A 18 6.89 13.38 -26.79
C LEU A 18 6.63 13.81 -28.25
N LYS A 19 6.29 15.07 -28.53
CA LYS A 19 6.26 15.57 -29.92
C LYS A 19 7.65 15.60 -30.56
N ILE A 20 8.70 15.84 -29.76
CA ILE A 20 10.10 15.89 -30.24
C ILE A 20 10.70 14.47 -30.30
N LYS A 21 10.44 13.64 -29.27
CA LYS A 21 10.89 12.25 -29.18
C LYS A 21 9.70 11.32 -28.84
N PRO A 22 8.95 10.84 -29.85
CA PRO A 22 7.71 10.08 -29.64
C PRO A 22 7.85 8.74 -28.94
N ASP A 23 9.05 8.14 -29.01
CA ASP A 23 9.36 6.81 -28.49
C ASP A 23 10.42 6.88 -27.38
N ASP A 24 10.58 8.03 -26.73
CA ASP A 24 11.41 8.11 -25.53
C ASP A 24 10.67 7.46 -24.35
N TYR A 25 11.12 6.26 -23.96
CA TYR A 25 10.46 5.46 -22.94
C TYR A 25 10.40 6.17 -21.57
N MET A 26 11.34 7.07 -21.26
CA MET A 26 11.34 7.83 -20.01
C MET A 26 10.22 8.87 -20.00
N PHE A 27 10.01 9.57 -21.12
CA PHE A 27 8.92 10.54 -21.24
C PHE A 27 7.55 9.85 -21.23
N LEU A 28 7.44 8.67 -21.85
CA LEU A 28 6.24 7.86 -21.79
C LEU A 28 5.95 7.37 -20.37
N ARG A 29 6.96 6.83 -19.66
CA ARG A 29 6.85 6.41 -18.25
C ARG A 29 6.40 7.57 -17.37
N ASN A 30 7.03 8.73 -17.49
CA ASN A 30 6.71 9.89 -16.66
C ASN A 30 5.34 10.49 -17.02
N LYS A 31 4.88 10.43 -18.28
CA LYS A 31 3.49 10.77 -18.62
C LYS A 31 2.52 9.83 -17.89
N GLY A 32 2.78 8.53 -17.94
CA GLY A 32 1.99 7.53 -17.22
C GLY A 32 1.95 7.77 -15.72
N LEU A 33 3.09 8.07 -15.10
CA LEU A 33 3.18 8.41 -13.67
C LEU A 33 2.34 9.64 -13.33
N ILE A 34 2.43 10.73 -14.10
CA ILE A 34 1.65 11.93 -13.80
C ILE A 34 0.14 11.66 -13.90
N LEU A 35 -0.28 10.85 -14.88
CA LEU A 35 -1.69 10.45 -15.04
C LEU A 35 -2.14 9.55 -13.87
N TYR A 36 -1.28 8.64 -13.43
CA TYR A 36 -1.53 7.82 -12.26
C TYR A 36 -1.69 8.68 -10.99
N ASP A 37 -0.76 9.61 -10.73
CA ASP A 37 -0.80 10.52 -9.58
C ASP A 37 -1.99 11.51 -9.62
N THR A 38 -2.71 11.60 -10.75
CA THR A 38 -3.93 12.42 -10.88
C THR A 38 -5.19 11.58 -11.02
N ASP A 39 -5.14 10.29 -10.66
CA ASP A 39 -6.24 9.32 -10.71
C ASP A 39 -6.80 9.10 -12.14
N GLU A 40 -6.05 9.49 -13.17
CA GLU A 40 -6.35 9.31 -14.60
C GLU A 40 -5.85 7.94 -15.07
N TYR A 41 -6.29 6.88 -14.38
CA TYR A 41 -5.73 5.53 -14.49
C TYR A 41 -5.88 4.94 -15.89
N GLU A 42 -7.04 5.08 -16.53
CA GLU A 42 -7.27 4.58 -17.88
C GLU A 42 -6.38 5.30 -18.91
N GLU A 43 -6.19 6.62 -18.78
CA GLU A 43 -5.27 7.36 -19.63
C GLU A 43 -3.80 6.99 -19.39
N ALA A 44 -3.43 6.60 -18.17
CA ALA A 44 -2.07 6.21 -17.79
C ALA A 44 -1.60 4.93 -18.52
N LEU A 45 -2.51 4.00 -18.80
CA LEU A 45 -2.18 2.69 -19.40
C LEU A 45 -1.46 2.80 -20.73
N LYS A 46 -1.97 3.61 -21.66
CA LYS A 46 -1.43 3.72 -23.02
C LYS A 46 0.05 4.16 -23.06
N PRO A 47 0.48 5.24 -22.38
CA PRO A 47 1.88 5.61 -22.34
C PRO A 47 2.73 4.60 -21.56
N LEU A 48 2.21 3.96 -20.50
CA LEU A 48 2.93 2.93 -19.73
C LEU A 48 3.22 1.67 -20.56
N GLU A 49 2.20 1.14 -21.25
CA GLU A 49 2.34 0.00 -22.15
C GLU A 49 3.31 0.29 -23.30
N LYS A 50 3.22 1.50 -23.88
CA LYS A 50 4.17 1.93 -24.92
C LYS A 50 5.59 2.01 -24.38
N SER A 51 5.79 2.62 -23.20
CA SER A 51 7.11 2.67 -22.54
C SER A 51 7.69 1.27 -22.35
N TYR A 52 6.86 0.33 -21.88
CA TYR A 52 7.27 -1.06 -21.66
C TYR A 52 7.67 -1.77 -22.95
N SER A 53 6.92 -1.58 -24.04
CA SER A 53 7.26 -2.18 -25.34
C SER A 53 8.61 -1.72 -25.89
N ILE A 54 9.08 -0.52 -25.51
CA ILE A 54 10.34 0.07 -25.99
C ILE A 54 11.52 -0.39 -25.13
N ASN A 55 11.34 -0.43 -23.81
CA ASN A 55 12.34 -0.90 -22.86
C ASN A 55 11.63 -1.72 -21.79
N SER A 56 12.03 -2.99 -21.60
CA SER A 56 11.36 -3.91 -20.67
C SER A 56 12.09 -4.12 -19.34
N THR A 57 13.22 -3.45 -19.09
CA THR A 57 14.13 -3.81 -17.97
C THR A 57 13.84 -3.08 -16.66
N ASP A 58 12.79 -2.27 -16.60
CA ASP A 58 12.43 -1.48 -15.42
C ASP A 58 11.01 -1.86 -14.99
N SER A 59 10.88 -2.37 -13.77
CA SER A 59 9.60 -2.82 -13.19
C SER A 59 8.64 -1.66 -12.94
N THR A 60 9.10 -0.41 -12.79
CA THR A 60 8.21 0.68 -12.34
C THR A 60 7.03 0.92 -13.29
N LYS A 61 7.23 0.87 -14.61
CA LYS A 61 6.11 1.06 -15.55
C LYS A 61 5.13 -0.11 -15.57
N LEU A 62 5.59 -1.32 -15.22
CA LEU A 62 4.73 -2.49 -15.07
C LEU A 62 3.96 -2.40 -13.75
N TYR A 63 4.61 -1.94 -12.68
CA TYR A 63 3.97 -1.60 -11.41
C TYR A 63 2.87 -0.56 -11.62
N LEU A 64 3.20 0.60 -12.21
CA LEU A 64 2.22 1.66 -12.48
C LEU A 64 1.08 1.15 -13.37
N ALA A 65 1.35 0.36 -14.41
CA ALA A 65 0.30 -0.19 -15.26
C ALA A 65 -0.59 -1.18 -14.49
N SER A 66 0.01 -2.01 -13.64
CA SER A 66 -0.71 -2.94 -12.79
C SER A 66 -1.60 -2.23 -11.78
N SER A 67 -1.08 -1.21 -11.09
CA SER A 67 -1.83 -0.42 -10.13
C SER A 67 -2.94 0.39 -10.83
N SER A 68 -2.68 1.01 -11.99
CA SER A 68 -3.74 1.63 -12.80
C SER A 68 -4.86 0.66 -13.18
N TYR A 69 -4.52 -0.60 -13.51
CA TYR A 69 -5.52 -1.62 -13.79
C TYR A 69 -6.28 -2.06 -12.54
N LEU A 70 -5.62 -2.16 -11.38
CA LEU A 70 -6.26 -2.45 -10.09
C LEU A 70 -7.31 -1.38 -9.75
N GLU A 71 -6.92 -0.11 -9.80
CA GLU A 71 -7.78 1.05 -9.52
C GLU A 71 -8.94 1.21 -10.53
N SER A 72 -8.82 0.58 -11.70
CA SER A 72 -9.87 0.55 -12.74
C SER A 72 -10.70 -0.74 -12.71
N ASP A 73 -10.65 -1.50 -11.60
CA ASP A 73 -11.32 -2.78 -11.38
C ASP A 73 -10.99 -3.88 -12.42
N ASN A 74 -9.86 -3.76 -13.13
CA ASN A 74 -9.42 -4.70 -14.15
C ASN A 74 -8.37 -5.66 -13.59
N TYR A 75 -8.81 -6.48 -12.64
CA TYR A 75 -7.94 -7.32 -11.81
C TYR A 75 -7.14 -8.35 -12.60
N GLU A 76 -7.68 -8.91 -13.70
CA GLU A 76 -6.94 -9.87 -14.52
C GLU A 76 -5.72 -9.24 -15.20
N LYS A 77 -5.87 -8.00 -15.71
CA LYS A 77 -4.75 -7.28 -16.28
C LYS A 77 -3.80 -6.76 -15.22
N ALA A 78 -4.32 -6.29 -14.08
CA ALA A 78 -3.48 -5.93 -12.93
C ALA A 78 -2.55 -7.11 -12.59
N LEU A 79 -3.13 -8.30 -12.40
CA LEU A 79 -2.38 -9.52 -12.10
C LEU A 79 -1.35 -9.88 -13.18
N GLU A 80 -1.69 -9.72 -14.46
CA GLU A 80 -0.76 -9.96 -15.57
C GLU A 80 0.47 -9.03 -15.48
N PHE A 81 0.26 -7.73 -15.27
CA PHE A 81 1.33 -6.74 -15.23
C PHE A 81 2.16 -6.83 -13.95
N ALA A 82 1.54 -7.05 -12.78
CA ALA A 82 2.26 -7.31 -11.53
C ALA A 82 3.19 -8.52 -11.64
N ARG A 83 2.72 -9.63 -12.23
CA ARG A 83 3.55 -10.83 -12.44
C ARG A 83 4.72 -10.59 -13.39
N LYS A 84 4.54 -9.76 -14.42
CA LYS A 84 5.65 -9.36 -15.30
C LYS A 84 6.66 -8.51 -14.54
N ALA A 85 6.20 -7.59 -13.69
CA ALA A 85 7.07 -6.75 -12.88
C ALA A 85 7.88 -7.60 -11.89
N LEU A 86 7.23 -8.55 -11.21
CA LEU A 86 7.86 -9.45 -10.24
C LEU A 86 8.84 -10.42 -10.90
N ALA A 87 8.66 -10.74 -12.19
CA ALA A 87 9.65 -11.53 -12.94
C ALA A 87 10.97 -10.77 -13.17
N ILE A 88 10.98 -9.44 -13.07
CA ILE A 88 12.18 -8.60 -13.15
C ILE A 88 12.87 -8.54 -11.78
N ASP A 89 12.12 -8.25 -10.72
CA ASP A 89 12.59 -8.29 -9.34
C ASP A 89 11.69 -9.15 -8.45
N PRO A 90 12.04 -10.43 -8.23
CA PRO A 90 11.24 -11.35 -7.41
C PRO A 90 11.26 -11.09 -5.90
N LYS A 91 11.95 -10.05 -5.44
CA LYS A 91 12.06 -9.69 -4.02
C LYS A 91 11.58 -8.28 -3.72
N ASP A 92 10.93 -7.64 -4.68
CA ASP A 92 10.35 -6.32 -4.53
C ASP A 92 9.13 -6.41 -3.61
N ALA A 93 9.25 -5.86 -2.41
CA ALA A 93 8.21 -5.93 -1.39
C ALA A 93 6.94 -5.19 -1.83
N GLU A 94 7.08 -4.08 -2.57
CA GLU A 94 5.95 -3.28 -3.05
C GLU A 94 5.15 -4.05 -4.11
N LEU A 95 5.83 -4.83 -4.96
CA LEU A 95 5.16 -5.72 -5.92
C LEU A 95 4.43 -6.89 -5.26
N HIS A 96 4.98 -7.43 -4.17
CA HIS A 96 4.28 -8.43 -3.38
C HIS A 96 3.05 -7.83 -2.68
N TYR A 97 3.14 -6.62 -2.15
CA TYR A 97 1.99 -5.93 -1.57
C TYR A 97 0.90 -5.64 -2.61
N LEU A 98 1.27 -5.14 -3.80
CA LEU A 98 0.31 -4.95 -4.90
C LEU A 98 -0.37 -6.26 -5.33
N LEU A 99 0.34 -7.39 -5.33
CA LEU A 99 -0.27 -8.68 -5.61
C LEU A 99 -1.24 -9.12 -4.52
N HIS A 100 -0.98 -8.77 -3.26
CA HIS A 100 -1.93 -8.99 -2.16
C HIS A 100 -3.24 -8.25 -2.43
N GLU A 101 -3.19 -6.93 -2.69
CA GLU A 101 -4.39 -6.11 -2.98
C GLU A 101 -5.17 -6.65 -4.20
N ILE A 102 -4.46 -7.07 -5.26
CA ILE A 102 -5.07 -7.69 -6.44
C ILE A 102 -5.76 -9.00 -6.07
N TYR A 103 -5.15 -9.86 -5.26
CA TYR A 103 -5.76 -11.14 -4.89
C TYR A 103 -6.92 -10.98 -3.90
N GLU A 104 -6.89 -9.98 -3.02
CA GLU A 104 -8.05 -9.62 -2.19
C GLU A 104 -9.23 -9.18 -3.05
N SER A 105 -8.97 -8.29 -4.02
CA SER A 105 -9.99 -7.83 -4.96
C SER A 105 -10.59 -8.97 -5.79
N LEU A 106 -9.82 -10.03 -6.02
CA LEU A 106 -10.26 -11.27 -6.68
C LEU A 106 -10.92 -12.28 -5.72
N GLY A 107 -10.89 -12.05 -4.40
CA GLY A 107 -11.36 -12.97 -3.37
C GLY A 107 -10.50 -14.24 -3.21
N ASP A 108 -9.24 -14.23 -3.66
CA ASP A 108 -8.28 -15.34 -3.50
C ASP A 108 -7.45 -15.15 -2.23
N ASN A 109 -8.11 -15.24 -1.07
CA ASN A 109 -7.53 -14.96 0.25
C ASN A 109 -6.27 -15.79 0.52
N SER A 110 -6.23 -17.05 0.04
CA SER A 110 -5.05 -17.91 0.21
C SER A 110 -3.82 -17.42 -0.54
N ARG A 111 -3.99 -16.76 -1.68
CA ARG A 111 -2.87 -16.12 -2.39
C ARG A 111 -2.58 -14.74 -1.84
N SER A 112 -3.61 -13.95 -1.54
CA SER A 112 -3.46 -12.66 -0.86
C SER A 112 -2.55 -12.78 0.37
N GLU A 113 -2.88 -13.70 1.28
CA GLU A 113 -2.10 -13.92 2.50
C GLU A 113 -0.62 -14.24 2.22
N LYS A 114 -0.34 -15.07 1.21
CA LYS A 114 1.03 -15.42 0.85
C LYS A 114 1.83 -14.24 0.34
N GLU A 115 1.19 -13.34 -0.40
CA GLU A 115 1.86 -12.19 -1.00
C GLU A 115 2.11 -11.10 0.06
N ILE A 116 1.19 -10.82 0.98
CA ILE A 116 1.46 -9.87 2.07
C ILE A 116 2.52 -10.40 3.05
N GLN A 117 2.52 -11.70 3.35
CA GLN A 117 3.61 -12.34 4.09
C GLN A 117 4.96 -12.21 3.36
N ALA A 118 4.97 -12.24 2.03
CA ALA A 118 6.17 -12.02 1.22
C ALA A 118 6.61 -10.55 1.27
N ALA A 119 5.69 -9.59 1.18
CA ALA A 119 5.98 -8.16 1.34
C ALA A 119 6.67 -7.88 2.69
N ILE A 120 6.08 -8.36 3.79
CA ILE A 120 6.67 -8.27 5.15
C ILE A 120 8.05 -8.95 5.23
N LYS A 121 8.24 -10.06 4.52
CA LYS A 121 9.52 -10.78 4.52
C LYS A 121 10.62 -9.99 3.80
N PHE A 122 10.28 -9.31 2.71
CA PHE A 122 11.24 -8.58 1.88
C PHE A 122 11.49 -7.17 2.37
N ASP A 123 10.51 -6.53 3.02
CA ASP A 123 10.68 -5.29 3.77
C ASP A 123 10.04 -5.41 5.17
N PRO A 124 10.77 -5.96 6.15
CA PRO A 124 10.24 -6.18 7.50
C PRO A 124 10.14 -4.90 8.34
N ASP A 125 10.74 -3.79 7.89
CA ASP A 125 10.74 -2.50 8.59
C ASP A 125 9.56 -1.62 8.16
N ASN A 126 8.92 -1.91 7.02
CA ASN A 126 7.65 -1.29 6.65
C ASN A 126 6.52 -1.85 7.54
N ILE A 127 6.06 -1.01 8.46
CA ILE A 127 5.02 -1.35 9.43
C ILE A 127 3.62 -1.36 8.80
N ASP A 128 3.40 -0.64 7.70
CA ASP A 128 2.10 -0.57 7.02
C ASP A 128 1.71 -1.97 6.54
N TYR A 129 2.64 -2.71 5.92
CA TYR A 129 2.40 -4.12 5.53
C TYR A 129 1.98 -5.03 6.68
N ARG A 130 2.41 -4.74 7.92
CA ARG A 130 2.00 -5.52 9.09
C ARG A 130 0.64 -5.08 9.64
N ILE A 131 0.34 -3.79 9.53
CA ILE A 131 -0.97 -3.24 9.87
C ILE A 131 -2.01 -3.86 8.93
N ASP A 132 -1.78 -3.78 7.63
CA ASP A 132 -2.68 -4.33 6.61
C ASP A 132 -2.83 -5.85 6.75
N TYR A 133 -1.74 -6.56 7.10
CA TYR A 133 -1.84 -8.00 7.34
C TYR A 133 -2.65 -8.34 8.59
N ALA A 134 -2.51 -7.57 9.66
CA ALA A 134 -3.34 -7.76 10.85
C ALA A 134 -4.81 -7.45 10.56
N GLU A 135 -5.10 -6.40 9.78
CA GLU A 135 -6.43 -6.04 9.31
C GLU A 135 -7.05 -7.20 8.51
N PHE A 136 -6.35 -7.67 7.48
CA PHE A 136 -6.73 -8.84 6.69
C PHE A 136 -7.01 -10.08 7.56
N LEU A 137 -6.17 -10.36 8.56
CA LEU A 137 -6.38 -11.51 9.46
C LEU A 137 -7.64 -11.35 10.32
N PHE A 138 -7.96 -10.14 10.79
CA PHE A 138 -9.20 -9.92 11.52
C PHE A 138 -10.44 -10.13 10.64
N GLU A 139 -10.39 -9.69 9.38
CA GLU A 139 -11.49 -9.88 8.43
C GLU A 139 -11.73 -11.35 8.09
N GLU A 140 -10.67 -12.17 8.09
CA GLU A 140 -10.72 -13.61 7.83
C GLU A 140 -11.04 -14.47 9.08
N ASP A 141 -11.57 -13.88 10.16
CA ASP A 141 -11.84 -14.51 11.46
C ASP A 141 -10.57 -15.04 12.20
N GLY A 142 -9.37 -14.62 11.78
CA GLY A 142 -8.06 -15.00 12.32
C GLY A 142 -7.57 -14.09 13.46
N GLY A 143 -8.44 -13.79 14.43
CA GLY A 143 -8.16 -12.79 15.48
C GLY A 143 -6.91 -13.07 16.32
N ASP A 144 -6.63 -14.34 16.66
CA ASP A 144 -5.44 -14.69 17.44
C ASP A 144 -4.14 -14.40 16.67
N GLU A 145 -4.10 -14.72 15.37
CA GLU A 145 -2.99 -14.41 14.49
C GLU A 145 -2.82 -12.91 14.27
N ALA A 146 -3.92 -12.17 14.11
CA ALA A 146 -3.90 -10.71 13.98
C ALA A 146 -3.27 -10.05 15.22
N LEU A 147 -3.62 -10.51 16.42
CA LEU A 147 -3.02 -10.04 17.67
C LEU A 147 -1.50 -10.28 17.72
N ILE A 148 -1.02 -11.40 17.17
CA ILE A 148 0.41 -11.71 17.08
C ILE A 148 1.13 -10.73 16.15
N GLU A 149 0.55 -10.40 15.00
CA GLU A 149 1.13 -9.41 14.08
C GLU A 149 1.12 -8.00 14.67
N LEU A 150 0.03 -7.59 15.35
CA LEU A 150 -0.03 -6.33 16.08
C LEU A 150 1.00 -6.23 17.22
N ASP A 151 1.29 -7.33 17.90
CA ASP A 151 2.37 -7.36 18.89
C ASP A 151 3.74 -7.10 18.24
N LYS A 152 3.97 -7.62 17.03
CA LYS A 152 5.21 -7.40 16.28
C LYS A 152 5.41 -5.95 15.85
N LEU A 153 4.34 -5.19 15.59
CA LEU A 153 4.44 -3.73 15.35
C LEU A 153 5.23 -3.04 16.45
N THR A 154 5.06 -3.48 17.70
CA THR A 154 5.66 -2.84 18.87
C THR A 154 7.04 -3.39 19.26
N ILE A 155 7.52 -4.40 18.54
CA ILE A 155 8.79 -5.10 18.81
C ILE A 155 9.85 -4.65 17.80
N LYS A 156 10.78 -3.81 18.27
CA LYS A 156 11.92 -3.22 17.53
C LYS A 156 11.47 -2.28 16.39
N ASN A 157 12.02 -1.06 16.39
CA ASN A 157 11.64 0.07 15.54
C ASN A 157 10.22 0.65 15.77
N GLY A 158 9.13 -0.13 15.86
CA GLY A 158 7.78 0.39 16.18
C GLY A 158 7.47 0.50 17.68
N SER A 159 8.52 0.71 18.48
CA SER A 159 8.38 1.19 19.86
C SER A 159 8.24 2.71 19.87
N ASP A 160 7.39 3.24 18.99
CA ASP A 160 7.07 4.65 18.89
C ASP A 160 5.56 4.87 19.08
N PRO A 161 5.13 6.11 19.30
CA PRO A 161 3.72 6.38 19.52
C PRO A 161 2.81 6.06 18.33
N TYR A 162 3.31 6.13 17.11
CA TYR A 162 2.54 5.89 15.90
C TYR A 162 2.13 4.42 15.80
N SER A 163 3.07 3.49 15.95
CA SER A 163 2.74 2.05 15.92
C SER A 163 1.78 1.63 17.03
N TYR A 164 1.86 2.26 18.21
CA TYR A 164 0.89 2.02 19.28
C TYR A 164 -0.49 2.62 18.98
N ASN A 165 -0.55 3.79 18.36
CA ASN A 165 -1.82 4.37 17.92
C ASN A 165 -2.53 3.45 16.93
N GLU A 166 -1.82 2.94 15.92
CA GLU A 166 -2.40 2.02 14.92
C GLU A 166 -2.84 0.72 15.58
N LYS A 167 -2.00 0.12 16.44
CA LYS A 167 -2.40 -1.06 17.21
C LYS A 167 -3.68 -0.84 18.01
N ILE A 168 -3.78 0.28 18.74
CA ILE A 168 -4.97 0.58 19.57
C ILE A 168 -6.20 0.78 18.68
N ARG A 169 -6.05 1.47 17.55
CA ARG A 169 -7.10 1.69 16.57
C ARG A 169 -7.66 0.36 16.05
N LEU A 170 -6.80 -0.50 15.49
CA LEU A 170 -7.24 -1.80 14.95
C LEU A 170 -7.90 -2.67 16.02
N LEU A 171 -7.31 -2.76 17.21
CA LEU A 171 -7.92 -3.53 18.30
C LEU A 171 -9.33 -3.03 18.66
N HIS A 172 -9.56 -1.72 18.59
CA HIS A 172 -10.88 -1.17 18.86
C HIS A 172 -11.86 -1.42 17.70
N ASP A 173 -11.42 -1.19 16.46
CA ASP A 173 -12.24 -1.39 15.26
C ASP A 173 -12.77 -2.85 15.17
N TYR A 174 -11.95 -3.82 15.60
CA TYR A 174 -12.30 -5.24 15.64
C TYR A 174 -12.80 -5.74 17.02
N GLN A 175 -13.22 -4.83 17.91
CA GLN A 175 -13.87 -5.15 19.20
C GLN A 175 -13.00 -5.96 20.19
N GLU A 176 -11.68 -5.90 20.05
CA GLU A 176 -10.68 -6.43 20.99
C GLU A 176 -10.39 -5.44 22.13
N ASP A 177 -11.45 -4.88 22.74
CA ASP A 177 -11.37 -3.75 23.67
C ASP A 177 -10.51 -4.02 24.91
N SER A 178 -10.44 -5.27 25.38
CA SER A 178 -9.57 -5.62 26.52
C SER A 178 -8.09 -5.45 26.18
N GLN A 179 -7.70 -5.81 24.95
CA GLN A 179 -6.35 -5.70 24.43
C GLN A 179 -6.05 -4.23 24.08
N ALA A 180 -7.04 -3.53 23.53
CA ALA A 180 -6.96 -2.10 23.25
C ALA A 180 -6.69 -1.29 24.54
N MET A 181 -7.47 -1.54 25.60
CA MET A 181 -7.29 -0.89 26.91
C MET A 181 -5.93 -1.18 27.55
N LYS A 182 -5.44 -2.43 27.46
CA LYS A 182 -4.08 -2.78 27.93
C LYS A 182 -3.00 -2.03 27.15
N SER A 183 -3.20 -1.88 25.84
CA SER A 183 -2.28 -1.15 24.96
C SER A 183 -2.27 0.35 25.29
N CYS A 184 -3.45 0.95 25.53
CA CYS A 184 -3.58 2.32 26.05
C CYS A 184 -2.84 2.51 27.38
N ASP A 185 -3.04 1.63 28.35
CA ASP A 185 -2.38 1.71 29.66
C ASP A 185 -0.85 1.67 29.56
N TYR A 186 -0.35 0.78 28.71
CA TYR A 186 1.08 0.70 28.44
C TYR A 186 1.59 1.97 27.74
N ALA A 187 0.89 2.44 26.72
CA ALA A 187 1.27 3.61 25.93
C ALA A 187 1.29 4.89 26.78
N ILE A 188 0.27 5.12 27.62
CA ILE A 188 0.21 6.22 28.59
C ILE A 188 1.40 6.20 29.55
N LYS A 189 1.75 5.01 30.07
CA LYS A 189 2.88 4.87 31.00
C LYS A 189 4.21 5.22 30.32
N LYS A 190 4.36 4.90 29.04
CA LYS A 190 5.58 5.11 28.26
C LYS A 190 5.69 6.54 27.71
N TRP A 191 4.57 7.12 27.27
CA TRP A 191 4.47 8.44 26.67
C TRP A 191 3.35 9.27 27.31
N PRO A 192 3.54 9.72 28.56
CA PRO A 192 2.49 10.39 29.34
C PRO A 192 2.07 11.76 28.79
N ASN A 193 2.80 12.31 27.81
CA ASN A 193 2.51 13.62 27.22
C ASN A 193 1.74 13.53 25.89
N ILE A 194 1.40 12.32 25.42
CA ILE A 194 0.65 12.13 24.19
C ILE A 194 -0.83 11.98 24.56
N SER A 195 -1.61 13.03 24.26
CA SER A 195 -3.03 13.09 24.59
C SER A 195 -3.86 12.02 23.88
N GLU A 196 -3.43 11.56 22.70
CA GLU A 196 -4.14 10.58 21.88
C GLU A 196 -4.45 9.30 22.66
N PHE A 197 -3.48 8.75 23.40
CA PHE A 197 -3.69 7.53 24.21
C PHE A 197 -4.73 7.72 25.32
N TYR A 198 -4.84 8.92 25.90
CA TYR A 198 -5.87 9.22 26.89
C TYR A 198 -7.24 9.41 26.24
N TYR A 199 -7.27 10.03 25.06
CA TYR A 199 -8.49 10.22 24.28
C TYR A 199 -9.08 8.88 23.85
N GLN A 200 -8.28 8.01 23.22
CA GLN A 200 -8.68 6.66 22.81
C GLN A 200 -9.17 5.83 24.00
N LYS A 201 -8.43 5.84 25.13
CA LYS A 201 -8.87 5.17 26.36
C LYS A 201 -10.19 5.73 26.90
N GLY A 202 -10.38 7.05 26.78
CA GLY A 202 -11.60 7.73 27.20
C GLY A 202 -12.82 7.30 26.39
N LEU A 203 -12.68 7.19 25.06
CA LEU A 203 -13.72 6.68 24.16
C LEU A 203 -14.13 5.24 24.54
N MET A 204 -13.16 4.35 24.74
CA MET A 204 -13.41 2.94 25.12
C MET A 204 -14.11 2.74 26.47
N LEU A 205 -14.17 3.76 27.33
CA LEU A 205 -14.84 3.67 28.63
C LEU A 205 -16.30 4.15 28.60
N ILE A 206 -16.71 4.81 27.51
CA ILE A 206 -18.05 5.39 27.38
C ILE A 206 -18.92 4.68 26.32
N ASP A 207 -18.30 3.92 25.44
CA ASP A 207 -18.96 2.97 24.52
C ASP A 207 -19.32 1.65 25.24
#